data_AF-C1DRE4-F1
#
_entry.id   AF-C1DRE4-F1
#
_cell.length_a   1.000
_cell.length_b   1.000
_cell.length_c   1.000
_cell.angle_alpha   90.00
_cell.angle_beta   90.00
_cell.angle_gamma   90.00
#
_symmetry.space_group_name_H-M   'P 1'
#
loop_
_entity.id
_entity.type
_entity.pdbx_description
1 polymer ?
#
loop_
_entity_poly.entity_id
_entity_poly.type
_entity_poly.pdbx_seq_one_letter_code
_entity_poly.pdbx_strand_id
1 'polypeptide(L)'
;MFALMRSDGLDWVPAWAEDAVRECMARPETLAALQGQIESARQAGITATLTSLLTDNRTGKTVKLEGVSGPEALDSAVDWLAREHRTAP
;
A
#
# COMPACT_ATOMS: atom_id res chain seq x y z
N MET A 1 -15.18 0.12 14.20
CA MET A 1 -16.14 -0.50 13.26
C MET A 1 -15.56 -0.32 11.87
N PHE A 2 -14.99 -1.37 11.28
CA PHE A 2 -14.41 -1.32 9.94
C PHE A 2 -15.52 -1.72 8.96
N ALA A 3 -15.86 -0.82 8.03
CA ALA A 3 -16.69 -1.19 6.90
C ALA A 3 -15.78 -1.88 5.88
N LEU A 4 -15.82 -3.21 5.83
CA LEU A 4 -15.53 -3.90 4.57
C LEU A 4 -16.57 -3.37 3.57
N MET A 5 -16.19 -2.47 2.67
CA MET A 5 -16.95 -2.28 1.44
C MET A 5 -16.78 -3.56 0.63
N ARG A 6 -17.54 -4.58 0.98
CA ARG A 6 -17.74 -5.73 0.13
C ARG A 6 -18.71 -5.26 -0.94
N SER A 7 -18.17 -4.80 -2.07
CA SER A 7 -18.99 -4.67 -3.27
C SER A 7 -19.34 -6.08 -3.73
N ASP A 8 -20.61 -6.31 -3.97
CA ASP A 8 -21.10 -7.57 -4.54
C ASP A 8 -20.86 -7.63 -6.07
N GLY A 9 -20.14 -6.66 -6.64
CA GLY A 9 -19.82 -6.59 -8.07
C GLY A 9 -18.67 -5.65 -8.44
N LEU A 10 -18.71 -5.12 -9.65
CA LEU A 10 -17.71 -4.17 -10.20
C LEU A 10 -18.26 -2.73 -10.22
N ASP A 11 -19.15 -2.38 -9.31
CA ASP A 11 -19.81 -1.05 -9.24
C ASP A 11 -18.85 0.12 -8.99
N TRP A 12 -17.68 -0.14 -8.40
CA TRP A 12 -16.58 0.81 -8.22
C TRP A 12 -15.70 0.96 -9.47
N VAL A 13 -15.85 0.05 -10.44
CA VAL A 13 -15.10 0.07 -11.69
C VAL A 13 -15.85 0.95 -12.68
N PRO A 14 -15.19 1.94 -13.31
CA PRO A 14 -15.82 2.70 -14.38
C PRO A 14 -16.27 1.77 -15.51
N ALA A 15 -17.43 2.06 -16.12
CA ALA A 15 -18.01 1.22 -17.17
C ALA A 15 -17.03 0.88 -18.32
N TRP A 16 -16.10 1.78 -18.64
CA TRP A 16 -15.08 1.57 -19.67
C TRP A 16 -14.03 0.50 -19.31
N ALA A 17 -13.94 0.09 -18.05
CA ALA A 17 -12.95 -0.83 -17.51
C ALA A 17 -13.53 -2.18 -17.06
N GLU A 18 -14.86 -2.34 -17.01
CA GLU A 18 -15.49 -3.52 -16.41
C GLU A 18 -15.04 -4.84 -17.03
N ASP A 19 -15.01 -4.93 -18.37
CA ASP A 19 -14.60 -6.15 -19.07
C ASP A 19 -13.13 -6.48 -18.81
N ALA A 20 -12.27 -5.45 -18.81
CA ALA A 20 -10.83 -5.62 -18.54
C ALA A 20 -10.59 -6.08 -17.10
N VAL A 21 -11.31 -5.53 -16.13
CA VAL A 21 -11.21 -5.96 -14.73
C VAL A 21 -11.75 -7.38 -14.56
N ARG A 22 -12.86 -7.73 -15.22
CA ARG A 22 -13.42 -9.09 -15.18
C ARG A 22 -12.44 -10.12 -15.76
N GLU A 23 -11.83 -9.82 -16.90
CA GLU A 23 -10.81 -10.68 -17.50
C GLU A 23 -9.60 -10.83 -16.56
N CYS A 24 -9.12 -9.72 -15.98
CA CYS A 24 -8.01 -9.74 -15.03
C CYS A 24 -8.32 -10.63 -13.82
N MET A 25 -9.50 -10.50 -13.22
CA MET A 25 -9.90 -11.31 -12.05
C MET A 25 -10.13 -12.80 -12.38
N ALA A 26 -10.43 -13.14 -13.64
CA ALA A 26 -10.58 -14.52 -14.07
C ALA A 26 -9.25 -15.28 -14.20
N ARG A 27 -8.12 -14.55 -14.20
CA ARG A 27 -6.78 -15.13 -14.31
C ARG A 27 -6.35 -15.76 -12.97
N PRO A 28 -5.92 -17.03 -12.94
CA PRO A 28 -5.51 -17.71 -11.70
C PRO A 28 -4.40 -16.98 -10.94
N GLU A 29 -3.46 -16.36 -11.66
CA GLU A 29 -2.35 -15.61 -11.09
C GLU A 29 -2.81 -14.36 -10.31
N THR A 30 -3.97 -13.79 -10.65
CA THR A 30 -4.48 -12.58 -9.98
C THR A 30 -4.84 -12.86 -8.54
N LEU A 31 -5.50 -13.99 -8.26
CA LEU A 31 -5.82 -14.38 -6.88
C LEU A 31 -4.55 -14.67 -6.08
N ALA A 32 -3.59 -15.36 -6.68
CA ALA A 32 -2.31 -15.66 -6.04
C ALA A 32 -1.53 -14.37 -5.71
N ALA A 33 -1.52 -13.39 -6.62
CA ALA A 33 -0.89 -12.10 -6.40
C ALA A 33 -1.55 -11.32 -5.25
N LEU A 34 -2.89 -11.28 -5.19
CA LEU A 34 -3.62 -10.61 -4.10
C LEU A 34 -3.34 -11.27 -2.75
N GLN A 35 -3.34 -12.59 -2.67
CA GLN A 35 -3.00 -13.32 -1.45
C GLN A 35 -1.56 -13.04 -1.02
N GLY A 36 -0.62 -13.03 -1.97
CA GLY A 36 0.78 -12.67 -1.71
C GLY A 36 0.94 -11.25 -1.17
N GLN A 37 0.18 -10.29 -1.68
CA GLN A 37 0.18 -8.91 -1.17
C GLN A 37 -0.37 -8.82 0.25
N ILE A 38 -1.47 -9.52 0.55
CA ILE A 38 -2.05 -9.57 1.90
C ILE A 38 -1.05 -10.17 2.90
N GLU A 39 -0.41 -11.28 2.53
CA GLU A 39 0.57 -11.93 3.40
C GLU A 39 1.82 -11.06 3.59
N SER A 40 2.29 -10.39 2.54
CA SER A 40 3.41 -9.43 2.64
C SER A 40 3.08 -8.27 3.58
N ALA A 41 1.88 -7.71 3.50
CA ALA A 41 1.42 -6.67 4.42
C ALA A 41 1.37 -7.16 5.87
N ARG A 42 0.88 -8.39 6.09
CA ARG A 42 0.86 -9.03 7.42
C ARG A 42 2.27 -9.21 7.99
N GLN A 43 3.20 -9.69 7.17
CA GLN A 43 4.60 -9.88 7.55
C GLN A 43 5.30 -8.54 7.87
N ALA A 44 4.91 -7.47 7.18
CA ALA A 44 5.37 -6.11 7.48
C ALA A 44 4.71 -5.48 8.72
N GLY A 45 3.85 -6.21 9.45
CA GLY A 45 3.17 -5.71 10.64
C GLY A 45 2.14 -4.61 10.33
N ILE A 46 1.56 -4.62 9.14
CA ILE A 46 0.46 -3.73 8.76
C ILE A 46 -0.84 -4.31 9.33
N THR A 47 -1.40 -3.61 10.31
CA THR A 47 -2.62 -4.03 11.02
C THR A 47 -3.84 -3.19 10.69
N ALA A 48 -3.67 -2.13 9.88
CA ALA A 48 -4.72 -1.23 9.46
C ALA A 48 -4.54 -0.79 8.00
N THR A 49 -5.65 -0.58 7.31
CA THR A 49 -5.70 0.05 5.98
C THR A 49 -6.40 1.40 6.12
N LEU A 50 -5.95 2.49 5.48
CA LEU A 50 -4.77 2.67 4.61
C LEU A 50 -3.45 2.64 5.42
N THR A 51 -2.36 2.14 4.85
CA THR A 51 -1.00 2.25 5.43
C THR A 51 0.02 2.44 4.31
N SER A 52 0.97 3.36 4.51
CA SER A 52 2.11 3.60 3.63
C SER A 52 3.42 3.19 4.32
N LEU A 53 4.29 2.49 3.58
CA LEU A 53 5.60 2.06 4.06
C LEU A 53 6.68 2.77 3.23
N LEU A 54 7.42 3.69 3.82
CA LEU A 54 8.52 4.42 3.17
C LEU A 54 9.83 3.79 3.59
N THR A 55 10.62 3.32 2.62
CA THR A 55 11.93 2.69 2.88
C THR A 55 13.03 3.49 2.20
N ASP A 56 14.04 3.91 2.96
CA ASP A 56 15.28 4.42 2.39
C ASP A 56 16.11 3.25 1.87
N ASN A 57 16.22 3.14 0.55
CA ASN A 57 16.96 2.07 -0.10
C ASN A 57 18.47 2.08 0.20
N ARG A 58 19.04 3.19 0.69
CA ARG A 58 20.46 3.26 1.07
C ARG A 58 20.71 2.69 2.46
N THR A 59 19.88 3.05 3.44
CA THR A 59 20.07 2.64 4.84
C THR A 59 19.25 1.42 5.23
N GLY A 60 18.26 1.05 4.42
CA GLY A 60 17.27 0.01 4.74
C GLY A 60 16.29 0.43 5.84
N LYS A 61 16.32 1.69 6.28
CA LYS A 61 15.40 2.18 7.31
C LYS A 61 14.01 2.38 6.74
N THR A 62 13.02 2.07 7.55
CA THR A 62 11.62 2.09 7.14
C THR A 62 10.78 2.90 8.12
N VAL A 63 9.91 3.75 7.58
CA VAL A 63 8.85 4.46 8.32
C VAL A 63 7.50 3.91 7.88
N LYS A 64 6.66 3.55 8.86
CA LYS A 64 5.28 3.15 8.66
C LYS A 64 4.35 4.32 9.00
N LEU A 65 3.49 4.70 8.07
CA LEU A 65 2.45 5.71 8.25
C LEU A 65 1.08 5.03 8.17
N GLU A 66 0.38 4.95 9.29
CA GLU A 66 -0.95 4.35 9.35
C GLU A 66 -2.04 5.40 9.16
N GLY A 67 -3.08 5.06 8.42
CA GLY A 67 -4.20 5.92 8.07
C GLY A 67 -3.94 6.82 6.86
N VAL A 68 -4.90 7.72 6.61
CA VAL A 68 -4.77 8.73 5.56
C VAL A 68 -3.68 9.71 5.98
N SER A 69 -2.57 9.72 5.24
CA SER A 69 -1.47 10.64 5.46
C SER A 69 -1.54 11.78 4.45
N GLY A 70 -1.51 13.01 4.94
CA GLY A 70 -1.39 14.19 4.09
C GLY A 70 0.04 14.34 3.51
N PRO A 71 0.22 15.21 2.50
CA PRO A 71 1.52 15.51 1.92
C PRO A 71 2.57 15.90 2.97
N GLU A 72 2.19 16.66 3.99
CA GLU A 72 3.11 17.15 5.02
C GLU A 72 3.68 16.02 5.89
N ALA A 73 2.89 14.97 6.14
CA ALA A 73 3.34 13.79 6.88
C ALA A 73 4.31 12.95 6.04
N LEU A 74 4.08 12.87 4.72
CA LEU A 74 4.99 12.22 3.79
C LEU A 74 6.31 12.97 3.69
N ASP A 75 6.27 14.29 3.54
CA ASP A 75 7.45 15.15 3.48
C ASP A 75 8.28 15.04 4.78
N SER A 76 7.60 15.05 5.94
CA SER A 76 8.26 14.87 7.23
C SER A 76 8.91 13.50 7.38
N ALA A 77 8.28 12.43 6.86
CA ALA A 77 8.83 11.09 6.89
C ALA A 77 10.07 10.96 5.99
N VAL A 78 10.06 11.59 4.82
CA VAL A 78 11.22 11.67 3.92
C VAL A 78 12.35 12.45 4.59
N ASP A 79 12.07 13.61 5.17
CA ASP A 79 13.06 14.40 5.90
C ASP A 79 13.68 13.62 7.07
N TRP A 80 12.87 12.85 7.80
CA TRP A 80 13.35 12.00 8.89
C TRP A 80 14.31 10.92 8.36
N LEU A 81 13.93 10.20 7.30
CA LEU A 81 14.78 9.21 6.65
C LEU A 81 16.08 9.84 6.13
N ALA A 82 15.98 11.06 5.59
CA ALA A 82 17.10 11.72 4.95
C ALA A 82 18.14 12.32 5.92
N ARG A 83 17.81 12.47 7.21
CA ARG A 83 18.74 13.03 8.22
C ARG A 83 20.07 12.29 8.30
N GLU A 84 20.08 11.00 8.00
CA GLU A 84 21.29 10.17 8.07
C GLU A 84 22.20 10.28 6.85
N HIS A 85 21.81 11.03 5.81
CA HIS A 85 22.74 11.46 4.77
C HIS A 85 23.55 12.68 5.21
N ARG A 86 23.05 13.46 6.16
CA ARG A 86 23.67 14.72 6.61
C ARG A 86 24.78 14.51 7.63
N THR A 87 24.94 13.31 8.16
CA THR A 87 25.96 12.94 9.16
C THR A 87 27.03 11.97 8.63
N ALA A 88 26.99 11.60 7.34
CA ALA A 88 28.09 10.88 6.71
C ALA A 88 29.23 11.88 6.39
N PRO A 89 30.48 11.64 6.84
CA PRO A 89 31.63 12.48 6.53
C PRO A 89 31.98 12.47 5.03
#